data_AF-A0A5E4M5B1-F1
#
_entry.id   AF-A0A5E4M5B1-F1
#
_cell.length_a   1.000
_cell.length_b   1.000
_cell.length_c   1.000
_cell.angle_alpha   90.00
_cell.angle_beta   90.00
_cell.angle_gamma   90.00
#
_symmetry.space_group_name_H-M   'P 1'
#
loop_
_entity.id
_entity.type
_entity.pdbx_description
1 polymer ?
#
loop_
_entity_poly.entity_id
_entity_poly.type
_entity_poly.pdbx_seq_one_letter_code
_entity_poly.pdbx_strand_id
1 'polypeptide(L)'
;MRNIIRINRRKKAFRVIVCNIHPSTPIVEVGITIEEIGFSVRQVRNVLQKTTKNNLLICFVDLEPAAINSDIFNVTSLLHTKVKIEEPHKHRDIIQCLNCQDYGHSKRYCSYSPRCVRCGEDHPSTHYSKTSDSPTKCALCIGDHPTNYKGCQTYKKL
;
A
#
# COMPACT_ATOMS: atom_id res chain seq x y z
N MET A 1 0.72 -34.13 13.11
CA MET A 1 1.73 -33.52 12.21
C MET A 1 0.99 -32.86 11.04
N ARG A 2 0.91 -31.53 10.99
CA ARG A 2 0.23 -30.82 9.89
C ARG A 2 1.28 -30.47 8.84
N ASN A 3 1.19 -31.13 7.69
CA ASN A 3 2.04 -30.84 6.53
C ASN A 3 1.81 -29.39 6.07
N ILE A 4 2.82 -28.54 6.30
CA ILE A 4 2.87 -27.20 5.74
C ILE A 4 3.26 -27.36 4.28
N ILE A 5 2.26 -27.27 3.39
CA ILE A 5 2.49 -27.09 1.96
C ILE A 5 3.29 -25.79 1.82
N ARG A 6 4.59 -25.92 1.53
CA ARG A 6 5.48 -24.80 1.23
C ARG A 6 5.03 -24.23 -0.12
N ILE A 7 4.08 -23.29 -0.11
CA ILE A 7 3.70 -22.51 -1.29
C ILE A 7 4.99 -21.89 -1.81
N ASN A 8 5.35 -22.21 -3.05
CA ASN A 8 6.52 -21.71 -3.74
C ASN A 8 6.40 -20.18 -3.87
N ARG A 9 6.85 -19.44 -2.84
CA ARG A 9 6.86 -17.98 -2.83
C ARG A 9 7.94 -17.54 -3.80
N ARG A 10 7.54 -17.12 -5.01
CA ARG A 10 8.43 -16.37 -5.91
C ARG A 10 9.11 -15.27 -5.11
N LYS A 11 10.44 -15.16 -5.23
CA LYS A 11 11.20 -14.13 -4.51
C LYS A 11 10.60 -12.75 -4.82
N LYS A 12 10.36 -11.98 -3.76
CA LYS A 12 9.80 -10.62 -3.83
C LYS A 12 10.72 -9.77 -4.72
N ALA A 13 10.17 -9.13 -5.74
CA ALA A 13 10.92 -8.23 -6.61
C ALA A 13 11.47 -7.04 -5.83
N PHE A 14 12.58 -6.48 -6.30
CA PHE A 14 13.07 -5.19 -5.82
C PHE A 14 12.39 -4.09 -6.62
N ARG A 15 11.42 -3.42 -6.01
CA ARG A 15 10.61 -2.38 -6.67
C ARG A 15 11.21 -1.01 -6.43
N VAL A 16 11.33 -0.22 -7.48
CA VAL A 16 11.67 1.20 -7.43
C VAL A 16 10.64 2.04 -8.16
N ILE A 17 10.63 3.34 -7.87
CA ILE A 17 9.84 4.35 -8.58
C ILE A 17 10.81 5.17 -9.43
N VAL A 18 10.53 5.30 -10.72
CA VAL A 18 11.26 6.21 -11.60
C VAL A 18 10.36 7.41 -11.89
N CYS A 19 10.82 8.59 -11.49
CA CYS A 19 10.13 9.86 -11.68
C CYS A 19 10.74 10.65 -12.85
N ASN A 20 9.95 11.58 -13.39
CA ASN A 20 10.29 12.48 -14.50
C ASN A 20 10.45 11.79 -15.86
N ILE A 21 9.74 10.68 -16.07
CA ILE A 21 9.62 10.06 -17.39
C ILE A 21 8.42 10.66 -18.11
N HIS A 22 8.58 11.09 -19.36
CA HIS A 22 7.48 11.70 -20.10
C HIS A 22 6.33 10.68 -20.33
N PRO A 23 5.04 11.09 -20.28
CA PRO A 23 3.92 10.13 -20.31
C PRO A 23 3.77 9.39 -21.64
N SER A 24 4.36 9.93 -22.72
CA SER A 24 4.41 9.29 -24.04
C SER A 24 5.58 8.32 -24.20
N THR A 25 6.54 8.30 -23.26
CA THR A 25 7.69 7.40 -23.33
C THR A 25 7.22 5.95 -23.17
N PRO A 26 7.52 5.06 -24.14
CA PRO A 26 7.18 3.65 -24.01
C PRO A 26 7.91 3.00 -22.83
N ILE A 27 7.17 2.27 -21.99
CA ILE A 27 7.74 1.54 -20.84
C ILE A 27 8.79 0.50 -21.24
N VAL A 28 8.72 0.01 -22.48
CA VAL A 28 9.68 -0.95 -23.04
C VAL A 28 11.07 -0.30 -23.15
N GLU A 29 11.15 0.95 -23.60
CA GLU A 29 12.42 1.68 -23.69
C GLU A 29 13.03 1.97 -22.32
N VAL A 30 12.19 2.26 -21.32
CA VAL A 30 12.63 2.40 -19.93
C VAL A 30 13.20 1.08 -19.41
N GLY A 31 12.58 -0.05 -19.73
CA GLY A 31 13.10 -1.38 -19.38
C GLY A 31 14.46 -1.65 -20.00
N ILE A 32 14.57 -1.45 -21.33
CA ILE A 32 15.81 -1.69 -22.09
C ILE A 32 16.96 -0.83 -21.54
N THR A 33 16.76 0.47 -21.34
CA THR A 33 17.82 1.35 -20.81
C THR A 33 18.28 0.97 -19.41
N ILE A 34 17.38 0.48 -18.56
CA ILE A 34 17.75 -0.02 -17.22
C ILE A 34 18.55 -1.33 -17.33
N GLU A 35 18.21 -2.20 -18.28
CA GLU A 35 18.98 -3.42 -18.59
C GLU A 35 20.37 -3.10 -19.15
N GLU A 36 20.51 -2.10 -20.01
CA GLU A 36 21.78 -1.63 -20.57
C GLU A 36 22.74 -1.08 -19.49
N ILE A 37 22.19 -0.49 -18.42
CA ILE A 37 22.96 -0.03 -17.26
C ILE A 37 23.39 -1.21 -16.36
N GLY A 38 22.84 -2.41 -16.58
CA GLY A 38 23.24 -3.65 -15.91
C GLY A 38 22.25 -4.17 -14.86
N PHE A 39 21.01 -3.65 -14.82
CA PHE A 39 19.98 -4.13 -13.89
C PHE A 39 19.00 -5.06 -14.60
N SER A 40 18.74 -6.24 -14.03
CA SER A 40 17.77 -7.18 -14.61
C SER A 40 16.33 -6.76 -14.32
N VAL A 41 15.58 -6.38 -15.36
CA VAL A 41 14.20 -5.91 -15.25
C VAL A 41 13.23 -7.08 -15.32
N ARG A 42 12.32 -7.17 -14.33
CA ARG A 42 11.20 -8.12 -14.33
C ARG A 42 9.96 -7.53 -15.02
N GLN A 43 9.65 -6.27 -14.74
CA GLN A 43 8.54 -5.56 -15.38
C GLN A 43 8.62 -4.05 -15.13
N VAL A 44 8.05 -3.29 -16.07
CA VAL A 44 7.82 -1.85 -15.93
C VAL A 44 6.32 -1.58 -16.03
N ARG A 45 5.79 -0.68 -15.20
CA ARG A 45 4.37 -0.29 -15.21
C ARG A 45 4.22 1.21 -15.05
N ASN A 46 3.45 1.84 -15.94
CA ASN A 46 3.08 3.24 -15.76
C ASN A 46 2.12 3.43 -14.58
N VAL A 47 2.32 4.52 -13.85
CA VAL A 47 1.34 4.98 -12.87
C VAL A 47 0.29 5.79 -13.62
N LEU A 48 -0.98 5.48 -13.41
CA LEU A 48 -2.08 6.17 -14.07
C LEU A 48 -2.73 7.18 -13.14
N GLN A 49 -3.12 8.33 -13.69
CA GLN A 49 -3.97 9.28 -12.99
C GLN A 49 -5.32 8.60 -12.68
N LYS A 50 -5.77 8.69 -11.41
CA LYS A 50 -6.95 7.96 -10.91
C LYS A 50 -8.20 8.18 -11.76
N THR A 51 -8.43 9.41 -12.18
CA THR A 51 -9.64 9.85 -12.89
C THR A 51 -9.54 9.66 -14.41
N THR A 52 -8.57 10.32 -15.07
CA THR A 52 -8.46 10.35 -16.54
C THR A 52 -7.85 9.07 -17.12
N LYS A 53 -7.18 8.26 -16.30
CA LYS A 53 -6.38 7.09 -16.72
C LYS A 53 -5.18 7.43 -17.62
N ASN A 54 -4.79 8.70 -17.69
CA ASN A 54 -3.58 9.11 -18.38
C ASN A 54 -2.33 8.67 -17.61
N ASN A 55 -1.23 8.42 -18.32
CA ASN A 55 0.07 8.14 -17.72
C ASN A 55 0.56 9.36 -16.91
N LEU A 56 1.09 9.12 -15.71
CA LEU A 56 1.81 10.12 -14.94
C LEU A 56 3.28 10.13 -15.34
N LEU A 57 4.01 11.14 -14.87
CA LEU A 57 5.47 11.23 -15.03
C LEU A 57 6.25 10.22 -14.17
N ILE A 58 5.61 9.12 -13.80
CA ILE A 58 6.07 8.17 -12.80
C ILE A 58 5.77 6.76 -13.33
N CYS A 59 6.75 5.87 -13.23
CA CYS A 59 6.56 4.44 -13.46
C CYS A 59 7.15 3.61 -12.32
N PHE A 60 6.58 2.43 -12.12
CA PHE A 60 7.13 1.39 -11.26
C PHE A 60 8.02 0.47 -12.08
N VAL A 61 9.23 0.21 -11.58
CA VAL A 61 10.14 -0.79 -12.15
C VAL A 61 10.36 -1.86 -11.09
N ASP A 62 10.06 -3.10 -11.45
CA ASP A 62 10.40 -4.27 -10.65
C ASP A 62 11.65 -4.91 -11.23
N LEU A 63 12.68 -5.03 -10.42
CA LEU A 63 13.92 -5.73 -10.76
C LEU A 63 13.91 -7.15 -10.19
N GLU A 64 14.64 -8.04 -10.86
CA GLU A 64 15.02 -9.31 -10.26
C GLU A 64 15.88 -9.08 -9.01
N PRO A 65 15.73 -9.86 -7.93
CA PRO A 65 16.51 -9.65 -6.72
C PRO A 65 18.01 -9.87 -6.96
N ALA A 66 18.80 -8.80 -6.86
CA ALA A 66 20.25 -8.82 -6.98
C ALA A 66 20.89 -7.89 -5.94
N ALA A 67 22.14 -8.18 -5.54
CA ALA A 67 22.87 -7.38 -4.56
C ALA A 67 23.17 -5.96 -5.06
N ILE A 68 23.35 -5.80 -6.38
CA ILE A 68 23.63 -4.52 -7.05
C ILE A 68 22.44 -3.54 -7.04
N ASN A 69 21.21 -4.01 -6.74
CA ASN A 69 20.01 -3.20 -6.93
C ASN A 69 19.95 -1.95 -6.05
N SER A 70 20.74 -1.86 -4.97
CA SER A 70 20.89 -0.62 -4.19
C SER A 70 21.48 0.51 -5.02
N ASP A 71 22.30 0.19 -6.01
CA ASP A 71 23.08 1.17 -6.76
C ASP A 71 22.21 1.89 -7.80
N ILE A 72 21.02 1.37 -8.10
CA ILE A 72 20.07 2.01 -9.01
C ILE A 72 19.65 3.40 -8.53
N PHE A 73 19.69 3.66 -7.22
CA PHE A 73 19.36 4.98 -6.67
C PHE A 73 20.40 6.06 -7.04
N ASN A 74 21.58 5.67 -7.53
CA ASN A 74 22.61 6.59 -8.03
C ASN A 74 22.38 6.98 -9.50
N VAL A 75 21.46 6.34 -10.22
CA VAL A 75 21.15 6.66 -11.61
C VAL A 75 20.36 7.97 -11.67
N THR A 76 20.89 8.95 -12.39
CA THR A 76 20.31 10.31 -12.52
C THR A 76 19.78 10.63 -13.90
N SER A 77 20.03 9.77 -14.90
CA SER A 77 19.56 9.96 -16.27
C SER A 77 19.20 8.64 -16.94
N LEU A 78 18.08 8.63 -17.66
CA LEU A 78 17.62 7.55 -18.53
C LEU A 78 17.08 8.18 -19.82
N LEU A 79 17.30 7.56 -20.99
CA LEU A 79 16.76 8.05 -22.27
C LEU A 79 17.05 9.54 -22.52
N HIS A 80 18.28 9.98 -22.23
CA HIS A 80 18.71 11.39 -22.32
C HIS A 80 17.88 12.37 -21.47
N THR A 81 17.07 11.87 -20.54
CA THR A 81 16.21 12.64 -19.65
C THR A 81 16.74 12.51 -18.22
N LYS A 82 16.73 13.62 -17.47
CA LYS A 82 17.07 13.60 -16.05
C LYS A 82 15.93 12.93 -15.27
N VAL A 83 16.25 11.88 -14.52
CA VAL A 83 15.29 11.11 -13.73
C VAL A 83 15.63 11.19 -12.25
N LYS A 84 14.65 10.84 -11.42
CA LYS A 84 14.86 10.61 -9.98
C LYS A 84 14.33 9.22 -9.66
N ILE A 85 15.17 8.38 -9.06
CA ILE A 85 14.78 7.02 -8.65
C ILE A 85 14.60 7.00 -7.14
N GLU A 86 13.44 6.52 -6.69
CA GLU A 86 13.04 6.52 -5.29
C GLU A 86 12.56 5.14 -4.81
N GLU A 87 12.66 4.90 -3.50
CA GLU A 87 11.97 3.78 -2.88
C GLU A 87 10.45 3.96 -2.98
N PRO A 88 9.69 2.86 -3.16
CA PRO A 88 8.25 2.90 -3.03
C PRO A 88 7.82 3.44 -1.67
N HIS A 89 6.91 4.41 -1.68
CA HIS A 89 6.39 4.98 -0.45
C HIS A 89 5.79 3.88 0.44
N LYS A 90 6.33 3.74 1.65
CA LYS A 90 5.85 2.77 2.64
C LYS A 90 4.65 3.39 3.34
N HIS A 91 3.45 2.89 3.04
CA HIS A 91 2.26 3.19 3.84
C HIS A 91 2.51 2.73 5.28
N ARG A 92 2.57 3.68 6.22
CA ARG A 92 2.69 3.42 7.66
C ARG A 92 1.32 3.40 8.33
N ASP A 93 0.32 2.85 7.64
CA ASP A 93 -1.02 2.75 8.21
C ASP A 93 -1.03 1.72 9.32
N ILE A 94 -1.37 2.17 10.52
CA ILE A 94 -1.54 1.29 11.67
C ILE A 94 -2.77 0.43 11.41
N ILE A 95 -2.58 -0.89 11.47
CA ILE A 95 -3.63 -1.86 11.22
C ILE A 95 -4.70 -1.69 12.29
N GLN A 96 -5.93 -1.46 11.85
CA GLN A 96 -7.12 -1.51 12.70
C GLN A 96 -7.76 -2.89 12.61
N CYS A 97 -8.02 -3.50 13.76
CA CYS A 97 -8.65 -4.80 13.85
C CYS A 97 -10.14 -4.68 13.47
N LEU A 98 -10.54 -5.32 12.37
CA LEU A 98 -11.95 -5.31 11.93
C LEU A 98 -12.90 -6.08 12.86
N ASN A 99 -12.39 -6.74 13.90
CA ASN A 99 -13.19 -7.42 14.91
C ASN A 99 -13.48 -6.48 16.10
N CYS A 100 -12.46 -6.11 16.88
CA CYS A 100 -12.64 -5.28 18.09
C CYS A 100 -12.43 -3.78 17.87
N GLN A 101 -12.04 -3.35 16.66
CA GLN A 101 -11.75 -1.96 16.26
C GLN A 101 -10.50 -1.31 16.88
N ASP A 102 -9.75 -2.02 17.74
CA ASP A 102 -8.45 -1.55 18.25
C ASP A 102 -7.35 -1.54 17.18
N TYR A 103 -6.28 -0.82 17.46
CA TYR A 103 -5.10 -0.74 16.61
C TYR A 103 -4.02 -1.76 17.00
N GLY A 104 -3.14 -2.09 16.06
CA GLY A 104 -1.91 -2.86 16.30
C GLY A 104 -2.02 -4.36 16.01
N HIS A 105 -3.20 -4.88 15.67
CA HIS A 105 -3.36 -6.28 15.29
C HIS A 105 -4.45 -6.47 14.23
N SER A 106 -4.42 -7.61 13.54
CA SER A 106 -5.43 -7.97 12.54
C SER A 106 -6.53 -8.85 13.12
N LYS A 107 -7.71 -8.85 12.48
CA LYS A 107 -8.85 -9.71 12.85
C LYS A 107 -8.49 -11.19 13.00
N ARG A 108 -7.55 -11.70 12.20
CA ARG A 108 -7.11 -13.11 12.25
C ARG A 108 -6.46 -13.51 13.57
N TYR A 109 -5.83 -12.55 14.26
CA TYR A 109 -5.13 -12.77 15.53
C TYR A 109 -5.82 -12.03 16.68
N CYS A 110 -7.13 -11.78 16.55
CA CYS A 110 -7.94 -11.11 17.56
C CYS A 110 -8.73 -12.14 18.36
N SER A 111 -8.65 -12.08 19.69
CA SER A 111 -9.45 -12.89 20.61
C SER A 111 -10.49 -12.07 21.39
N TYR A 112 -10.58 -10.77 21.15
CA TYR A 112 -11.54 -9.88 21.79
C TYR A 112 -12.96 -10.03 21.22
N SER A 113 -13.96 -9.61 21.99
CA SER A 113 -15.34 -9.51 21.50
C SER A 113 -15.46 -8.55 20.30
N PRO A 114 -16.36 -8.82 19.35
CA PRO A 114 -16.57 -7.96 18.21
C PRO A 114 -17.18 -6.63 18.66
N ARG A 115 -16.71 -5.53 18.05
CA ARG A 115 -17.27 -4.19 18.22
C ARG A 115 -17.65 -3.59 16.88
N CYS A 116 -18.79 -2.90 16.86
CA CYS A 116 -19.31 -2.29 15.66
C CYS A 116 -18.53 -1.02 15.32
N VAL A 117 -18.05 -0.91 14.08
CA VAL A 117 -17.30 0.28 13.64
C VAL A 117 -18.15 1.57 13.68
N ARG A 118 -19.48 1.45 13.59
CA ARG A 118 -20.39 2.61 13.48
C ARG A 118 -20.89 3.11 14.82
N CYS A 119 -21.38 2.23 15.70
CA CYS A 119 -21.94 2.61 17.00
C CYS A 119 -21.07 2.24 18.21
N GLY A 120 -19.99 1.47 18.01
CA GLY A 120 -19.09 1.08 19.08
C GLY A 120 -19.59 -0.02 20.02
N GLU A 121 -20.82 -0.51 19.81
CA GLU A 121 -21.45 -1.56 20.63
C GLU A 121 -20.89 -2.96 20.33
N ASP A 122 -21.07 -3.88 21.29
CA ASP A 122 -20.51 -5.24 21.30
C ASP A 122 -21.25 -6.21 20.35
N HIS A 123 -21.19 -5.90 19.07
CA HIS A 123 -21.65 -6.79 18.00
C HIS A 123 -20.81 -6.62 16.74
N PRO A 124 -20.78 -7.62 15.83
CA PRO A 124 -20.12 -7.45 14.54
C PRO A 124 -20.81 -6.37 13.71
N SER A 125 -20.03 -5.59 12.95
CA SER A 125 -20.54 -4.56 12.04
C SER A 125 -21.53 -5.07 10.99
N THR A 126 -21.55 -6.38 10.71
CA THR A 126 -22.53 -7.02 9.81
C THR A 126 -23.95 -7.06 10.37
N HIS A 127 -24.11 -7.02 11.69
CA HIS A 127 -25.41 -6.98 12.36
C HIS A 127 -25.96 -5.56 12.53
N TYR A 128 -25.28 -4.55 11.98
CA TYR A 128 -25.72 -3.17 12.07
C TYR A 128 -26.84 -2.87 11.07
N SER A 129 -28.04 -2.57 11.59
CA SER A 129 -29.16 -2.07 10.80
C SER A 129 -29.09 -0.55 10.68
N LYS A 130 -29.00 -0.03 9.45
CA LYS A 130 -28.95 1.41 9.19
C LYS A 130 -30.36 2.01 9.26
N THR A 131 -30.68 2.71 10.33
CA THR A 131 -31.84 3.62 10.43
C THR A 131 -31.41 5.07 10.17
N SER A 132 -32.33 5.98 9.82
CA SER A 132 -31.97 7.39 9.52
C SER A 132 -31.28 8.08 10.69
N ASP A 133 -31.64 7.68 11.92
CA ASP A 133 -31.18 8.29 13.17
C ASP A 133 -30.14 7.42 13.89
N SER A 134 -29.52 6.50 13.17
CA SER A 134 -28.63 5.53 13.79
C SER A 134 -27.39 6.22 14.40
N PRO A 135 -27.11 6.06 15.70
CA PRO A 135 -26.06 6.80 16.38
C PRO A 135 -24.70 6.39 15.82
N THR A 136 -23.88 7.40 15.52
CA THR A 136 -22.49 7.18 15.19
C THR A 136 -21.66 7.43 16.44
N LYS A 137 -20.91 6.43 16.87
CA LYS A 137 -20.13 6.50 18.11
C LYS A 137 -18.87 5.68 17.96
N CYS A 138 -17.74 6.30 18.30
CA CYS A 138 -16.44 5.68 18.23
C CYS A 138 -16.26 4.71 19.40
N ALA A 139 -15.89 3.46 19.13
CA ALA A 139 -15.63 2.45 20.16
C ALA A 139 -14.39 2.77 21.02
N LEU A 140 -13.50 3.66 20.55
CA LEU A 140 -12.21 3.97 21.16
C LEU A 140 -12.19 5.28 21.94
N CYS A 141 -12.86 6.33 21.43
CA CYS A 141 -12.90 7.64 22.07
C CYS A 141 -14.30 8.11 22.46
N ILE A 142 -15.34 7.33 22.15
CA ILE A 142 -16.75 7.63 22.48
C ILE A 142 -17.27 8.89 21.74
N GLY A 143 -16.50 9.48 20.82
CA GLY A 143 -16.91 10.64 20.01
C GLY A 143 -17.91 10.31 18.90
N ASP A 144 -18.57 11.34 18.37
CA ASP A 144 -19.58 11.26 17.30
C ASP A 144 -18.96 11.11 15.90
N HIS A 145 -18.28 9.98 15.70
CA HIS A 145 -17.71 9.58 14.42
C HIS A 145 -17.49 8.06 14.43
N PRO A 146 -17.41 7.38 13.26
CA PRO A 146 -17.16 5.96 13.23
C PRO A 146 -15.73 5.67 13.73
N THR A 147 -15.50 4.44 14.20
CA THR A 147 -14.24 4.03 14.81
C THR A 147 -13.07 4.02 13.83
N ASN A 148 -13.32 3.94 12.53
CA ASN A 148 -12.29 4.00 11.48
C ASN A 148 -11.94 5.42 11.02
N TYR A 149 -12.49 6.45 11.65
CA TYR A 149 -12.20 7.84 11.31
C TYR A 149 -10.77 8.23 11.71
N LYS A 150 -9.95 8.56 10.71
CA LYS A 150 -8.53 8.93 10.88
C LYS A 150 -8.31 10.29 11.56
N GLY A 151 -9.36 11.08 11.76
CA GLY A 151 -9.29 12.30 12.57
C GLY A 151 -9.45 12.07 14.08
N CYS A 152 -9.76 10.84 14.51
CA CYS A 152 -9.95 10.47 15.91
C CYS A 152 -8.71 10.78 16.76
N GLN A 153 -8.91 11.29 17.97
CA GLN A 153 -7.82 11.56 18.91
C GLN A 153 -7.01 10.30 19.25
N THR A 154 -7.66 9.13 19.37
CA THR A 154 -6.97 7.87 19.70
C THR A 154 -6.02 7.51 18.58
N TYR A 155 -6.45 7.68 17.33
CA TYR A 155 -5.62 7.42 16.17
C TYR A 155 -4.44 8.40 16.05
N LYS A 156 -4.67 9.69 16.31
CA LYS A 156 -3.62 10.73 16.23
C LYS A 156 -2.50 10.59 17.26
N LYS A 157 -2.72 9.81 18.33
CA LYS A 157 -1.73 9.56 19.40
C LYS A 157 -0.85 8.32 19.14
N LEU A 158 -1.13 7.57 18.08
CA LEU A 158 -0.38 6.38 17.67
C LEU A 158 0.61 6.70 16.56
#